data_AF-A0A972QSP7-F1
#
_entry.id   AF-A0A972QSP7-F1
#
_cell.length_a   1.000
_cell.length_b   1.000
_cell.length_c   1.000
_cell.angle_alpha   90.00
_cell.angle_beta   90.00
_cell.angle_gamma   90.00
#
_symmetry.space_group_name_H-M   'P 1'
#
loop_
_entity.id
_entity.type
_entity.pdbx_description
1 polymer ?
#
loop_
_entity_poly.entity_id
_entity_poly.type
_entity_poly.pdbx_seq_one_letter_code
_entity_poly.pdbx_strand_id
1 'polypeptide(L)'
;MTTVQLKDDHKIQILLIELQERYAASHKMRERSTRFTIWLSGMAIGLAWLLISQKTLALSQRLALTLLITALWTGAGFFILSLRKGFQSNRRAMIKSEWALGMYKNGIYLKEESLLPAAYKRTNSKWNDHFSTLCIWLFVVAFSLLVLAWTCPDQAKTGIASNKKVEQIKGDKKNG
;
A
#
# COMPACT_ATOMS: atom_id res chain seq x y z
N MET A 1 -12.80 -11.53 42.75
CA MET A 1 -12.56 -10.50 41.73
C MET A 1 -13.28 -9.24 42.20
N THR A 2 -12.57 -8.31 42.83
CA THR A 2 -13.16 -7.10 43.44
C THR A 2 -13.49 -6.10 42.34
N THR A 3 -14.78 -5.88 42.10
CA THR A 3 -15.27 -4.83 41.20
C THR A 3 -15.02 -3.48 41.85
N VAL A 4 -14.04 -2.72 41.35
CA VAL A 4 -13.83 -1.33 41.75
C VAL A 4 -15.05 -0.52 41.31
N GLN A 5 -15.87 -0.07 42.27
CA GLN A 5 -16.96 0.86 41.99
C GLN A 5 -16.38 2.26 41.77
N LEU A 6 -16.31 2.68 40.51
CA LEU A 6 -15.93 4.04 40.14
C LEU A 6 -17.12 4.98 40.30
N LYS A 7 -16.86 6.21 40.78
CA LYS A 7 -17.82 7.32 40.70
C LYS A 7 -18.09 7.67 39.23
N ASP A 8 -19.29 8.15 38.93
CA ASP A 8 -19.73 8.37 37.54
C ASP A 8 -18.89 9.41 36.80
N ASP A 9 -18.45 10.48 37.48
CA ASP A 9 -17.55 11.48 36.89
C ASP A 9 -16.21 10.88 36.45
N HIS A 10 -15.65 9.97 37.25
CA HIS A 10 -14.42 9.26 36.88
C HIS A 10 -14.63 8.34 35.68
N LYS A 11 -15.79 7.69 35.57
CA LYS A 11 -16.11 6.86 34.39
C LYS A 11 -16.18 7.71 33.13
N ILE A 12 -16.79 8.89 33.20
CA ILE A 12 -16.88 9.82 32.07
C ILE A 12 -15.49 10.29 31.66
N GLN A 13 -14.64 10.70 32.61
CA GLN A 13 -13.27 11.11 32.31
C GLN A 13 -12.47 9.99 31.63
N ILE A 14 -12.55 8.76 32.15
CA ILE A 14 -11.89 7.60 31.54
C ILE A 14 -12.38 7.37 30.10
N LEU A 15 -13.70 7.47 29.86
CA LEU A 15 -14.26 7.32 28.51
C LEU A 15 -13.77 8.41 27.56
N LEU A 16 -13.66 9.67 28.00
CA LEU A 16 -13.17 10.77 27.18
C LEU A 16 -11.68 10.60 26.84
N ILE A 17 -10.85 10.22 27.81
CA ILE A 17 -9.42 9.94 27.59
C ILE A 17 -9.26 8.77 26.62
N GLU A 18 -9.99 7.68 26.83
CA GLU A 18 -9.95 6.51 25.93
C GLU A 18 -10.37 6.91 24.51
N LEU A 19 -11.45 7.68 24.38
CA LEU A 19 -11.94 8.15 23.09
C LEU A 19 -10.88 9.00 22.37
N GLN A 20 -10.23 9.92 23.07
CA GLN A 20 -9.16 10.75 22.52
C GLN A 20 -7.97 9.89 22.03
N GLU A 21 -7.54 8.91 22.82
CA GLU A 21 -6.48 7.98 22.43
C GLU A 21 -6.87 7.15 21.20
N ARG A 22 -8.14 6.73 21.09
CA ARG A 22 -8.64 6.01 19.90
C ARG A 22 -8.62 6.87 18.66
N TYR A 23 -8.98 8.15 18.77
CA TYR A 23 -8.88 9.10 17.67
C TYR A 23 -7.42 9.29 17.23
N ALA A 24 -6.52 9.52 18.18
CA ALA A 24 -5.08 9.65 17.92
C ALA A 24 -4.50 8.39 17.26
N ALA A 25 -4.85 7.20 17.75
CA ALA A 25 -4.44 5.92 17.17
C ALA A 25 -4.95 5.76 15.73
N SER A 26 -6.19 6.13 15.46
CA SER A 26 -6.76 6.13 14.10
C SER A 26 -5.97 7.02 13.14
N HIS A 27 -5.59 8.22 13.56
CA HIS A 27 -4.75 9.11 12.75
C HIS A 27 -3.35 8.54 12.51
N LYS A 28 -2.67 8.05 13.56
CA LYS A 28 -1.34 7.41 13.45
C LYS A 28 -1.35 6.19 12.52
N MET A 29 -2.40 5.36 12.56
CA MET A 29 -2.53 4.20 11.66
C MET A 29 -2.63 4.63 10.19
N ARG A 30 -3.38 5.70 9.88
CA ARG A 30 -3.45 6.22 8.51
C ARG A 30 -2.13 6.81 8.06
N GLU A 31 -1.52 7.66 8.89
CA GLU A 31 -0.21 8.25 8.60
C GLU A 31 0.84 7.17 8.30
N ARG A 32 0.90 6.12 9.12
CA ARG A 32 1.81 4.99 8.91
C ARG A 32 1.54 4.26 7.60
N SER A 33 0.27 4.02 7.27
CA SER A 33 -0.11 3.38 6.01
C SER A 33 0.30 4.24 4.80
N THR A 34 0.07 5.55 4.85
CA THR A 34 0.44 6.48 3.78
C THR A 34 1.94 6.55 3.58
N ARG A 35 2.72 6.67 4.67
CA ARG A 35 4.20 6.67 4.60
C ARG A 35 4.74 5.37 4.01
N PHE A 36 4.17 4.23 4.42
CA PHE A 36 4.54 2.94 3.86
C PHE A 36 4.23 2.86 2.35
N THR A 37 3.06 3.33 1.93
CA THR A 37 2.68 3.37 0.51
C THR A 37 3.58 4.29 -0.31
N ILE A 38 3.96 5.46 0.20
CA ILE A 38 4.90 6.36 -0.47
C ILE A 38 6.24 5.66 -0.69
N TRP A 39 6.77 5.03 0.35
CA TRP A 39 8.05 4.31 0.27
C TRP A 39 7.98 3.16 -0.74
N LEU A 40 6.91 2.37 -0.70
CA LEU A 40 6.70 1.27 -1.63
C LEU A 40 6.55 1.75 -3.08
N SER A 41 5.87 2.89 -3.29
CA SER A 41 5.72 3.50 -4.62
C SER A 41 7.06 3.99 -5.15
N GLY A 42 7.91 4.59 -4.29
CA GLY A 42 9.28 4.97 -4.66
C GLY A 42 10.12 3.76 -5.09
N MET A 43 10.03 2.65 -4.35
CA MET A 43 10.69 1.39 -4.75
C MET A 43 10.17 0.85 -6.08
N ALA A 44 8.86 0.88 -6.30
CA ALA A 44 8.25 0.42 -7.54
C ALA A 44 8.71 1.25 -8.75
N ILE A 45 8.80 2.58 -8.61
CA ILE A 45 9.32 3.48 -9.64
C ILE A 45 10.79 3.14 -9.94
N GLY A 46 11.62 2.95 -8.92
CA GLY A 46 13.03 2.57 -9.10
C GLY A 46 13.18 1.22 -9.80
N LEU A 47 12.37 0.22 -9.44
CA LEU A 47 12.35 -1.08 -10.11
C LEU A 47 11.87 -0.98 -11.56
N ALA A 48 10.81 -0.21 -11.82
CA ALA A 48 10.32 0.02 -13.17
C ALA A 48 11.38 0.70 -14.04
N TRP A 49 12.08 1.72 -13.51
CA TRP A 49 13.19 2.38 -14.19
C TRP A 49 14.32 1.41 -14.53
N LEU A 50 14.72 0.57 -13.58
CA LEU A 50 15.74 -0.46 -13.79
C LEU A 50 15.33 -1.46 -14.87
N LEU A 51 14.07 -1.90 -14.85
CA LEU A 51 13.50 -2.81 -15.85
C LEU A 51 13.52 -2.21 -17.26
N ILE A 52 13.13 -0.96 -17.39
CA ILE A 52 13.08 -0.24 -18.68
C ILE A 52 14.49 0.05 -19.21
N SER A 53 15.47 0.29 -18.33
CA SER A 53 16.83 0.66 -18.72
C SER A 53 17.69 -0.52 -19.19
N GLN A 54 17.31 -1.76 -18.87
CA GLN A 54 18.08 -2.96 -19.22
C GLN A 54 17.70 -3.48 -20.60
N LYS A 55 18.69 -3.69 -21.49
CA LYS A 55 18.46 -4.18 -22.86
C LYS A 55 17.94 -5.62 -22.90
N THR A 56 18.46 -6.49 -22.04
CA THR A 56 18.06 -7.90 -21.96
C THR A 56 18.26 -8.40 -20.54
N LEU A 57 17.22 -8.97 -19.94
CA LEU A 57 17.32 -9.64 -18.64
C LEU A 57 17.52 -11.13 -18.86
N ALA A 58 18.56 -11.69 -18.24
CA ALA A 58 18.77 -13.13 -18.22
C ALA A 58 17.58 -13.83 -17.52
N LEU A 59 17.30 -15.08 -17.88
CA LEU A 59 16.19 -15.85 -17.29
C LEU A 59 16.28 -15.91 -15.76
N SER A 60 17.49 -16.13 -15.22
CA SER A 60 17.73 -16.13 -13.77
C SER A 60 17.40 -14.80 -13.10
N GLN A 61 17.71 -13.68 -13.74
CA GLN A 61 17.36 -12.33 -13.26
C GLN A 61 15.85 -12.10 -13.28
N ARG A 62 15.15 -12.56 -14.33
CA ARG A 62 13.67 -12.47 -14.42
C ARG A 62 13.00 -13.28 -13.32
N LEU A 63 13.49 -14.49 -13.05
CA LEU A 63 12.98 -15.34 -11.96
C LEU A 63 13.23 -14.70 -10.60
N ALA A 64 14.46 -14.24 -10.33
CA ALA A 64 14.80 -13.56 -9.09
C ALA A 64 13.95 -12.30 -8.86
N LEU A 65 13.72 -11.52 -9.92
CA LEU A 65 12.90 -10.32 -9.86
C LEU A 65 11.42 -10.64 -9.63
N THR A 66 10.89 -11.67 -10.28
CA THR A 66 9.51 -12.13 -10.07
C THR A 66 9.31 -12.56 -8.61
N LEU A 67 10.26 -13.29 -8.04
CA LEU A 67 10.24 -13.70 -6.65
C LEU A 67 10.29 -12.48 -5.71
N LEU A 68 11.14 -11.50 -6.01
CA LEU A 68 11.21 -10.25 -5.26
C LEU A 68 9.89 -9.46 -5.31
N ILE A 69 9.30 -9.26 -6.49
CA ILE A 69 8.02 -8.57 -6.66
C ILE A 69 6.92 -9.29 -5.87
N THR A 70 6.87 -10.62 -5.95
CA THR A 70 5.87 -11.43 -5.25
C THR A 70 6.03 -11.35 -3.73
N ALA A 71 7.28 -11.39 -3.24
CA ALA A 71 7.57 -11.25 -1.81
C ALA A 71 7.18 -9.86 -1.29
N LEU A 72 7.53 -8.80 -2.02
CA LEU A 72 7.16 -7.42 -1.67
C LEU A 72 5.64 -7.21 -1.71
N TRP A 73 4.95 -7.74 -2.73
CA TRP A 73 3.50 -7.68 -2.84
C TRP A 73 2.81 -8.40 -1.68
N THR A 74 3.25 -9.63 -1.36
CA THR A 74 2.67 -10.42 -0.27
C THR A 74 2.90 -9.75 1.08
N GLY A 75 4.12 -9.26 1.33
CA GLY A 75 4.47 -8.57 2.58
C GLY A 75 3.70 -7.25 2.74
N ALA A 76 3.62 -6.45 1.68
CA ALA A 76 2.84 -5.20 1.69
C ALA A 76 1.34 -5.46 1.87
N GLY A 77 0.80 -6.49 1.21
CA GLY A 77 -0.60 -6.90 1.34
C GLY A 77 -0.91 -7.32 2.77
N PHE A 78 -0.07 -8.18 3.36
CA PHE A 78 -0.23 -8.60 4.75
C PHE A 78 -0.17 -7.43 5.73
N PHE A 79 0.76 -6.48 5.51
CA PHE A 79 0.88 -5.29 6.33
C PHE A 79 -0.37 -4.40 6.26
N ILE A 80 -0.86 -4.10 5.06
CA ILE A 80 -2.05 -3.26 4.85
C ILE A 80 -3.29 -3.94 5.45
N LEU A 81 -3.47 -5.24 5.23
CA LEU A 81 -4.60 -6.00 5.81
C LEU A 81 -4.55 -6.03 7.34
N SER A 82 -3.35 -6.17 7.93
CA SER A 82 -3.16 -6.12 9.38
C SER A 82 -3.52 -4.76 9.95
N LEU A 83 -3.09 -3.66 9.29
CA LEU A 83 -3.49 -2.30 9.68
C LEU A 83 -5.00 -2.10 9.55
N ARG A 84 -5.62 -2.59 8.47
CA ARG A 84 -7.07 -2.52 8.28
C ARG A 84 -7.82 -3.20 9.42
N LYS A 85 -7.39 -4.41 9.82
CA LYS A 85 -7.97 -5.14 10.95
C LYS A 85 -7.84 -4.36 12.25
N GLY A 86 -6.65 -3.80 12.53
CA GLY A 86 -6.42 -2.95 13.70
C GLY A 86 -7.31 -1.70 13.70
N PHE A 87 -7.42 -1.05 12.54
CA PHE A 87 -8.26 0.14 12.36
C PHE A 87 -9.75 -0.16 12.60
N GLN A 88 -10.26 -1.27 12.07
CA GLN A 88 -11.65 -1.68 12.29
C GLN A 88 -11.94 -2.00 13.76
N SER A 89 -11.01 -2.69 14.43
CA SER A 89 -11.12 -2.96 15.88
C SER A 89 -11.16 -1.66 16.67
N ASN A 90 -10.25 -0.73 16.37
CA ASN A 90 -10.18 0.59 16.98
C ASN A 90 -11.48 1.41 16.76
N ARG A 91 -12.03 1.39 15.54
CA ARG A 91 -13.27 2.07 15.20
C ARG A 91 -14.47 1.50 15.98
N ARG A 92 -14.53 0.18 16.18
CA ARG A 92 -15.58 -0.44 16.99
C ARG A 92 -15.50 0.00 18.45
N ALA A 93 -14.30 0.07 19.03
CA ALA A 93 -14.11 0.57 20.39
C ALA A 93 -14.56 2.04 20.50
N MET A 94 -14.11 2.89 19.58
CA MET A 94 -14.49 4.30 19.51
C MET A 94 -16.01 4.50 19.44
N ILE A 95 -16.72 3.76 18.58
CA ILE A 95 -18.19 3.82 18.48
C ILE A 95 -18.86 3.42 19.79
N LYS A 96 -18.33 2.42 20.51
CA LYS A 96 -18.87 2.00 21.82
C LYS A 96 -18.69 3.12 22.85
N SER A 97 -17.53 3.75 22.90
CA SER A 97 -17.26 4.88 23.81
C SER A 97 -18.16 6.09 23.49
N GLU A 98 -18.33 6.42 22.21
CA GLU A 98 -19.26 7.48 21.74
C GLU A 98 -20.72 7.18 22.11
N TRP A 99 -21.13 5.92 22.03
CA TRP A 99 -22.48 5.49 22.41
C TRP A 99 -22.70 5.56 23.92
N ALA A 100 -21.70 5.15 24.72
CA ALA A 100 -21.73 5.25 26.17
C ALA A 100 -21.81 6.71 26.65
N LEU A 101 -21.13 7.62 25.94
CA LEU A 101 -21.24 9.07 26.17
C LEU A 101 -22.55 9.66 25.63
N GLY A 102 -23.36 8.92 24.90
CA GLY A 102 -24.64 9.43 24.37
C GLY A 102 -24.50 10.38 23.19
N MET A 103 -23.33 10.45 22.53
CA MET A 103 -23.05 11.38 21.43
C MET A 103 -23.95 11.18 20.20
N TYR A 104 -24.64 10.04 20.15
CA TYR A 104 -25.53 9.64 19.08
C TYR A 104 -27.03 9.82 19.39
N LYS A 105 -27.37 10.37 20.55
CA LYS A 105 -28.75 10.59 21.00
C LYS A 105 -29.08 12.09 20.91
N ASN A 106 -30.31 12.39 20.47
CA ASN A 106 -30.81 13.76 20.43
C ASN A 106 -31.12 14.24 21.86
N GLY A 107 -31.04 15.55 22.11
CA GLY A 107 -31.42 16.15 23.39
C GLY A 107 -30.42 15.96 24.53
N ILE A 108 -29.32 15.24 24.33
CA ILE A 108 -28.23 15.12 25.33
C ILE A 108 -27.28 16.31 25.25
N TYR A 109 -26.75 16.57 24.06
CA TYR A 109 -25.75 17.63 23.83
C TYR A 109 -26.33 18.80 23.02
N LEU A 110 -27.18 18.51 22.05
CA LEU A 110 -27.86 19.49 21.20
C LEU A 110 -29.37 19.26 21.32
N LYS A 111 -30.15 20.34 21.29
CA LYS A 111 -31.59 20.33 21.61
C LYS A 111 -32.41 19.51 20.61
N GLU A 112 -32.07 19.59 19.33
CA GLU A 112 -32.89 19.01 18.23
C GLU A 112 -32.18 17.87 17.48
N GLU A 113 -30.86 17.76 17.59
CA GLU A 113 -30.05 16.79 16.86
C GLU A 113 -29.05 16.04 17.76
N SER A 114 -28.48 14.97 17.22
CA SER A 114 -27.38 14.24 17.86
C SER A 114 -26.05 14.92 17.56
N LEU A 115 -25.13 14.94 18.53
CA LEU A 115 -23.79 15.50 18.34
C LEU A 115 -23.03 14.84 17.18
N LEU A 116 -23.18 13.52 17.00
CA LEU A 116 -22.59 12.77 15.91
C LEU A 116 -23.65 12.23 14.95
N PRO A 117 -23.45 12.37 13.61
CA PRO A 117 -24.38 11.84 12.63
C PRO A 117 -24.54 10.31 12.73
N ALA A 118 -25.74 9.79 12.46
CA ALA A 118 -26.02 8.35 12.50
C ALA A 118 -25.12 7.52 11.56
N ALA A 119 -24.63 8.12 10.47
CA ALA A 119 -23.67 7.48 9.56
C ALA A 119 -22.36 7.07 10.24
N TYR A 120 -21.95 7.75 11.32
CA TYR A 120 -20.71 7.48 12.05
C TYR A 120 -20.80 6.20 12.90
N LYS A 121 -22.01 5.72 13.19
CA LYS A 121 -22.26 4.42 13.83
C LYS A 121 -21.85 3.23 12.97
N ARG A 122 -21.73 3.44 11.65
CA ARG A 122 -21.41 2.35 10.72
C ARG A 122 -19.93 1.99 10.82
N THR A 123 -19.67 0.74 11.15
CA THR A 123 -18.32 0.15 11.18
C THR A 123 -17.78 -0.17 9.78
N ASN A 124 -18.66 -0.26 8.78
CA ASN A 124 -18.35 -0.53 7.38
C ASN A 124 -18.34 0.73 6.48
N SER A 125 -18.17 1.92 7.07
CA SER A 125 -18.19 3.20 6.33
C SER A 125 -16.89 3.49 5.55
N LYS A 126 -16.96 4.43 4.59
CA LYS A 126 -15.95 4.98 3.64
C LYS A 126 -14.51 5.06 4.12
N TRP A 127 -14.24 5.05 5.41
CA TRP A 127 -12.88 4.92 5.95
C TRP A 127 -12.20 3.58 5.62
N ASN A 128 -12.98 2.53 5.33
CA ASN A 128 -12.48 1.27 4.77
C ASN A 128 -12.00 1.44 3.31
N ASP A 129 -12.40 2.51 2.63
CA ASP A 129 -12.01 2.76 1.24
C ASP A 129 -10.52 3.05 1.17
N HIS A 130 -9.93 3.79 2.13
CA HIS A 130 -8.48 4.05 2.16
C HIS A 130 -7.64 2.77 2.11
N PHE A 131 -7.91 1.81 3.00
CA PHE A 131 -7.16 0.55 2.98
C PHE A 131 -7.48 -0.31 1.75
N SER A 132 -8.71 -0.23 1.24
CA SER A 132 -9.11 -0.97 0.04
C SER A 132 -8.47 -0.41 -1.23
N THR A 133 -8.42 0.93 -1.37
CA THR A 133 -7.73 1.61 -2.46
C THR A 133 -6.23 1.34 -2.42
N LEU A 134 -5.61 1.28 -1.23
CA LEU A 134 -4.22 0.87 -1.08
C LEU A 134 -3.98 -0.57 -1.54
N CYS A 135 -4.88 -1.52 -1.24
CA CYS A 135 -4.77 -2.89 -1.75
C CYS A 135 -4.89 -2.95 -3.28
N ILE A 136 -5.84 -2.21 -3.86
CA ILE A 136 -6.02 -2.13 -5.32
C ILE A 136 -4.77 -1.53 -5.98
N TRP A 137 -4.26 -0.43 -5.44
CA TRP A 137 -3.03 0.21 -5.90
C TRP A 137 -1.85 -0.76 -5.89
N LEU A 138 -1.68 -1.47 -4.77
CA LEU A 138 -0.63 -2.48 -4.62
C LEU A 138 -0.71 -3.57 -5.71
N PHE A 139 -1.92 -4.03 -6.02
CA PHE A 139 -2.14 -5.02 -7.08
C PHE A 139 -1.78 -4.47 -8.46
N VAL A 140 -2.23 -3.25 -8.79
CA VAL A 140 -1.92 -2.59 -10.08
C VAL A 140 -0.42 -2.43 -10.27
N VAL A 141 0.30 -2.00 -9.21
CA VAL A 141 1.75 -1.82 -9.25
C VAL A 141 2.47 -3.16 -9.45
N ALA A 142 2.13 -4.18 -8.66
CA ALA A 142 2.76 -5.50 -8.80
C ALA A 142 2.50 -6.11 -10.17
N PHE A 143 1.27 -6.03 -10.67
CA PHE A 143 0.92 -6.52 -11.99
C PHE A 143 1.70 -5.79 -13.09
N SER A 144 1.80 -4.46 -13.02
CA SER A 144 2.58 -3.66 -13.98
C SER A 144 4.05 -4.05 -14.00
N LEU A 145 4.66 -4.27 -12.83
CA LEU A 145 6.05 -4.71 -12.73
C LEU A 145 6.26 -6.13 -13.28
N LEU A 146 5.31 -7.03 -13.04
CA LEU A 146 5.36 -8.39 -13.61
C LEU A 146 5.25 -8.35 -15.14
N VAL A 147 4.35 -7.54 -15.69
CA VAL A 147 4.26 -7.33 -17.14
C VAL A 147 5.61 -6.84 -17.66
N LEU A 148 6.16 -5.76 -17.10
CA LEU A 148 7.47 -5.24 -17.52
C LEU A 148 8.61 -6.27 -17.44
N ALA A 149 8.64 -7.09 -16.38
CA ALA A 149 9.66 -8.11 -16.21
C ALA A 149 9.63 -9.21 -17.27
N TRP A 150 8.45 -9.50 -17.83
CA TRP A 150 8.22 -10.60 -18.76
C TRP A 150 8.00 -10.17 -20.22
N THR A 151 7.59 -8.94 -20.47
CA THR A 151 7.33 -8.40 -21.81
C THR A 151 8.45 -7.52 -22.36
N CYS A 152 9.63 -7.45 -21.72
CA CYS A 152 10.77 -6.74 -22.30
C CYS A 152 11.05 -7.30 -23.71
N PRO A 153 10.98 -6.46 -24.75
CA PRO A 153 11.21 -6.92 -26.11
C PRO A 153 12.67 -7.37 -26.21
N ASP A 154 12.89 -8.58 -26.71
CA ASP A 154 14.17 -8.90 -27.32
C ASP A 154 14.38 -7.83 -28.41
N GLN A 155 15.36 -6.95 -28.24
CA GLN A 155 15.82 -6.16 -29.38
C GLN A 155 16.34 -7.17 -30.37
N ALA A 156 15.52 -7.48 -31.38
CA ALA A 156 15.89 -8.30 -32.51
C ALA A 156 17.28 -7.86 -32.94
N LYS A 157 18.21 -8.82 -33.05
CA LYS A 157 19.55 -8.61 -33.59
C LYS A 157 19.41 -7.93 -34.95
N THR A 158 19.42 -6.60 -35.00
CA THR A 158 19.60 -5.86 -36.24
C THR A 158 21.01 -6.19 -36.67
N GLY A 159 21.11 -7.13 -37.61
CA GLY A 159 22.36 -7.66 -38.10
C GLY A 159 23.22 -6.54 -38.66
N ILE A 160 24.36 -6.30 -38.03
CA ILE A 160 25.54 -5.78 -38.73
C ILE A 160 26.35 -7.01 -39.13
N ALA A 161 25.83 -7.73 -40.12
CA ALA A 161 26.59 -8.68 -40.90
C ALA A 161 27.06 -7.97 -42.17
N SER A 162 28.07 -7.11 -42.06
CA SER A 162 28.93 -6.71 -43.18
C SER A 162 30.15 -5.98 -42.67
N ASN A 163 31.17 -6.74 -42.27
CA ASN A 163 32.55 -6.26 -42.36
C ASN A 163 33.56 -7.40 -42.51
N LYS A 164 33.20 -8.44 -43.28
CA LYS A 164 34.12 -9.54 -43.63
C LYS A 164 34.55 -9.56 -45.10
N LYS A 165 34.18 -8.55 -45.91
CA LYS A 165 34.45 -8.55 -47.36
C LYS A 165 35.44 -7.49 -47.86
N VAL A 166 36.11 -6.74 -46.97
CA VAL A 166 37.06 -5.68 -47.38
C VAL A 166 38.53 -6.14 -47.35
N GLU A 167 38.88 -7.22 -46.64
CA GLU A 167 40.28 -7.69 -46.60
C GLU A 167 40.69 -8.62 -47.75
N GLN A 168 39.75 -9.15 -48.56
CA GLN A 168 40.09 -10.06 -49.67
C GLN A 168 40.41 -9.37 -51.01
N ILE A 169 40.33 -8.03 -51.11
CA ILE A 169 40.61 -7.31 -52.38
C ILE A 169 42.05 -6.76 -52.42
N LYS A 170 42.83 -6.84 -51.33
CA LYS A 170 44.20 -6.31 -51.29
C LYS A 170 45.30 -7.35 -51.60
N GLY A 171 44.93 -8.59 -51.93
CA GLY A 171 45.85 -9.72 -52.12
C GLY A 171 46.31 -10.00 -53.55
N ASP A 172 45.72 -9.38 -54.58
CA ASP A 172 46.03 -9.69 -55.98
C ASP A 172 46.25 -8.41 -56.79
N LYS A 173 47.48 -7.88 -56.75
CA LYS A 173 48.11 -7.12 -57.84
C LYS A 173 49.50 -6.62 -57.43
N LYS A 174 50.53 -7.41 -57.76
CA LYS A 174 51.73 -7.02 -58.52
C LYS A 174 52.83 -8.07 -58.38
N ASN A 175 52.80 -9.07 -59.27
CA ASN A 175 53.99 -9.65 -59.87
C ASN A 175 53.77 -9.55 -61.38
N GLY A 176 54.71 -8.88 -62.06
CA GLY A 176 54.66 -8.53 -63.48
C GLY A 176 55.63 -7.40 -63.73
#